data_AF-A0A3D4ISQ1-F1
#
_entry.id   AF-A0A3D4ISQ1-F1
#
_cell.length_a   1.000
_cell.length_b   1.000
_cell.length_c   1.000
_cell.angle_alpha   90.00
_cell.angle_beta   90.00
_cell.angle_gamma   90.00
#
_symmetry.space_group_name_H-M   'P 1'
#
loop_
_entity.id
_entity.type
_entity.pdbx_description
1 polymer ?
#
loop_
_entity_poly.entity_id
_entity_poly.type
_entity_poly.pdbx_seq_one_letter_code
_entity_poly.pdbx_strand_id
1 'polypeptide(L)'
;MKESVIVGKSFDFALTIIDLYRELVDKHEYVISKQILRSGTSIGANVEEAQAGISKKEFVNKLSIASKEARETRYWLRLLDKSQYIKRDYTKYLEDATELIKMLTAIVKTAQKNM
;
A
#
# COMPACT_ATOMS: atom_id res chain seq x y z
N MET A 1 -9.58 13.52 -18.23
CA MET A 1 -8.36 12.70 -18.07
C MET A 1 -8.78 11.42 -17.39
N LYS A 2 -8.44 10.24 -17.94
CA LYS A 2 -8.70 8.97 -17.22
C LYS A 2 -7.84 9.02 -15.95
N GLU A 3 -8.46 8.95 -14.77
CA GLU A 3 -7.72 8.76 -13.53
C GLU A 3 -6.81 7.54 -13.70
N SER A 4 -5.56 7.69 -13.27
CA SER A 4 -4.60 6.60 -13.31
C SER A 4 -5.11 5.50 -12.38
N VAL A 5 -5.31 4.29 -12.91
CA VAL A 5 -5.91 3.16 -12.16
C VAL A 5 -5.22 2.90 -10.81
N ILE A 6 -3.92 3.18 -10.72
CA ILE A 6 -3.15 3.03 -9.48
C ILE A 6 -3.53 4.05 -8.40
N VAL A 7 -3.99 5.25 -8.77
CA VAL A 7 -4.43 6.31 -7.82
C VAL A 7 -5.69 5.84 -7.12
N GLY A 8 -6.72 5.45 -7.87
CA GLY A 8 -7.97 4.94 -7.30
C GLY A 8 -7.74 3.69 -6.44
N LYS A 9 -7.00 2.70 -6.97
CA LYS A 9 -6.73 1.46 -6.22
C LYS A 9 -5.92 1.67 -4.93
N SER A 10 -4.93 2.57 -4.93
CA SER A 10 -4.15 2.83 -3.72
C SER A 10 -4.95 3.59 -2.67
N PHE A 11 -5.85 4.49 -3.10
CA PHE A 11 -6.78 5.19 -2.23
C PHE A 11 -7.80 4.23 -1.59
N ASP A 12 -8.46 3.40 -2.41
CA ASP A 12 -9.42 2.40 -1.93
C ASP A 12 -8.75 1.44 -0.94
N PHE A 13 -7.53 0.98 -1.25
CA PHE A 13 -6.77 0.14 -0.33
C PHE A 13 -6.47 0.86 1.00
N ALA A 14 -6.09 2.13 0.97
CA ALA A 14 -5.86 2.92 2.19
C ALA A 14 -7.12 3.00 3.08
N LEU A 15 -8.32 3.12 2.50
CA LEU A 15 -9.58 3.07 3.25
C LEU A 15 -9.76 1.71 3.93
N THR A 16 -9.54 0.61 3.22
CA THR A 16 -9.65 -0.74 3.82
C THR A 16 -8.65 -0.96 4.96
N ILE A 17 -7.45 -0.35 4.86
CA ILE A 17 -6.42 -0.39 5.90
C ILE A 17 -6.86 0.40 7.14
N ILE A 18 -7.51 1.55 6.96
CA ILE A 18 -8.07 2.34 8.07
C ILE A 18 -9.14 1.52 8.81
N ASP A 19 -10.01 0.82 8.08
CA ASP A 19 -11.03 -0.02 8.69
C ASP A 19 -10.43 -1.24 9.41
N LEU A 20 -9.41 -1.88 8.83
CA LEU A 20 -8.66 -2.93 9.51
C LEU A 20 -7.99 -2.42 10.78
N TYR A 21 -7.35 -1.25 10.74
CA TYR A 21 -6.74 -0.62 11.90
C TYR A 21 -7.73 -0.44 13.04
N ARG A 22 -8.92 0.09 12.76
CA ARG A 22 -9.99 0.27 13.75
C ARG A 22 -10.36 -1.06 14.40
N GLU A 23 -10.57 -2.12 13.61
CA GLU A 23 -10.90 -3.43 14.17
C GLU A 23 -9.78 -4.01 15.05
N LEU A 24 -8.51 -3.88 14.63
CA LEU A 24 -7.38 -4.38 15.41
C LEU A 24 -7.27 -3.65 16.76
N VAL A 25 -7.48 -2.32 16.75
CA VAL A 25 -7.47 -1.49 17.96
C VAL A 25 -8.64 -1.84 18.90
N ASP A 26 -9.84 -2.08 18.37
CA ASP A 26 -11.00 -2.53 19.16
C ASP A 26 -10.72 -3.88 19.84
N LYS A 27 -9.89 -4.71 19.22
CA LYS A 27 -9.39 -5.98 19.77
C LYS A 27 -8.11 -5.84 20.60
N HIS A 28 -7.76 -4.62 21.01
CA HIS A 28 -6.63 -4.28 21.86
C HIS A 28 -5.25 -4.60 21.24
N GLU A 29 -5.14 -4.57 19.91
CA GLU A 29 -3.86 -4.67 19.20
C GLU A 29 -3.42 -3.30 18.68
N TYR A 30 -2.29 -2.80 19.18
CA TYR A 30 -1.84 -1.41 18.98
C TYR A 30 -0.49 -1.28 18.26
N VAL A 31 0.27 -2.37 18.15
CA VAL A 31 1.66 -2.34 17.69
C VAL A 31 1.70 -2.62 16.19
N ILE A 32 1.18 -3.77 15.76
CA ILE A 32 1.13 -4.17 14.35
C ILE A 32 0.13 -3.29 13.60
N SER A 33 -1.01 -2.98 14.21
CA SER A 33 -2.06 -2.11 13.65
C SER A 33 -1.50 -0.75 13.27
N LYS A 34 -0.65 -0.15 14.12
CA LYS A 34 0.01 1.13 13.82
C LYS A 34 1.03 1.01 12.69
N GLN A 35 1.77 -0.09 12.59
CA GLN A 35 2.69 -0.33 11.48
C GLN A 35 1.94 -0.48 10.15
N ILE A 36 0.83 -1.24 10.16
CA ILE A 36 -0.05 -1.43 9.00
C ILE A 36 -0.70 -0.13 8.57
N LEU A 37 -1.24 0.65 9.51
CA LEU A 37 -1.87 1.94 9.21
C LEU A 37 -0.88 2.85 8.50
N ARG A 38 0.31 3.06 9.09
CA ARG A 38 1.33 3.95 8.53
C ARG A 38 1.78 3.50 7.14
N SER A 39 2.19 2.24 7.00
CA SER A 39 2.71 1.73 5.72
C SER A 39 1.61 1.66 4.66
N GLY A 40 0.42 1.18 5.02
CA GLY A 40 -0.70 1.02 4.07
C GLY A 40 -1.23 2.34 3.52
N THR A 41 -1.36 3.38 4.35
CA THR A 41 -1.80 4.71 3.87
C THR A 41 -0.67 5.46 3.14
N SER A 42 0.60 5.18 3.47
CA SER A 42 1.77 5.77 2.81
C SER A 42 1.85 5.40 1.32
N ILE A 43 1.29 4.26 0.91
CA ILE A 43 1.23 3.84 -0.50
C ILE A 43 0.46 4.87 -1.33
N GLY A 44 -0.76 5.19 -0.93
CA GLY A 44 -1.62 6.17 -1.62
C GLY A 44 -1.01 7.56 -1.60
N ALA A 45 -0.51 8.01 -0.45
CA ALA A 45 0.13 9.31 -0.32
C ALA A 45 1.31 9.49 -1.29
N ASN A 46 2.20 8.51 -1.40
CA ASN A 46 3.31 8.57 -2.35
C ASN A 46 2.86 8.47 -3.82
N VAL A 47 1.76 7.78 -4.11
CA VAL A 47 1.18 7.74 -5.47
C VAL A 47 0.62 9.11 -5.86
N GLU A 48 -0.05 9.80 -4.95
CA GLU A 48 -0.55 11.17 -5.15
C GLU A 48 0.60 12.17 -5.35
N GLU A 49 1.62 12.10 -4.49
CA GLU A 49 2.81 12.95 -4.63
C GLU A 49 3.54 12.69 -5.96
N ALA A 50 3.53 11.46 -6.47
CA ALA A 50 4.08 11.16 -7.79
C ALA A 50 3.30 11.87 -8.91
N GLN A 51 1.97 12.01 -8.81
CA GLN A 51 1.16 12.72 -9.81
C GLN A 51 1.45 14.22 -9.83
N ALA A 52 1.78 14.80 -8.68
CA ALA A 52 2.16 16.20 -8.54
C ALA A 52 3.65 16.48 -8.84
N GLY A 53 4.45 15.44 -9.11
CA GLY A 53 5.90 15.55 -9.30
C GLY A 53 6.28 16.37 -10.55
N ILE A 54 7.35 17.16 -10.43
CA ILE A 54 7.77 18.11 -11.47
C ILE A 54 8.69 17.42 -12.49
N SER A 55 9.34 16.31 -12.10
CA SER A 55 10.29 15.58 -12.95
C SER A 55 10.02 14.08 -13.02
N LYS A 56 10.42 13.44 -14.13
CA LYS A 56 10.39 11.97 -14.25
C LYS A 56 11.15 11.25 -13.14
N LYS A 57 12.27 11.83 -12.68
CA LYS A 57 13.08 11.28 -11.59
C LYS A 57 12.31 11.27 -10.27
N GLU A 58 11.60 12.36 -9.98
CA GLU A 58 10.74 12.48 -8.79
C GLU A 58 9.58 11.50 -8.85
N PHE A 59 8.90 11.41 -9.99
CA PHE A 59 7.84 10.42 -10.25
C PHE A 59 8.32 8.98 -9.96
N VAL A 60 9.47 8.59 -10.51
CA VAL A 60 10.05 7.25 -10.27
C VAL A 60 10.42 7.05 -8.81
N ASN A 61 10.99 8.06 -8.15
CA ASN A 61 11.36 7.98 -6.74
C ASN A 61 10.13 7.76 -5.84
N LYS A 62 9.09 8.58 -6.00
CA LYS A 62 7.85 8.48 -5.21
C LYS A 62 7.14 7.14 -5.42
N LEU A 63 7.00 6.67 -6.66
CA LEU A 63 6.42 5.35 -6.92
C LEU A 63 7.29 4.20 -6.40
N SER A 64 8.61 4.37 -6.36
CA SER A 64 9.52 3.39 -5.75
C SER A 64 9.30 3.30 -4.24
N ILE A 65 9.07 4.44 -3.57
CA ILE A 65 8.71 4.50 -2.14
C ILE A 65 7.36 3.81 -1.92
N ALA A 66 6.32 4.17 -2.68
CA ALA A 66 5.01 3.50 -2.61
C ALA A 66 5.14 1.96 -2.78
N SER A 67 6.02 1.52 -3.68
CA SER A 67 6.28 0.10 -3.90
C SER A 67 6.95 -0.59 -2.71
N LYS A 68 7.80 0.12 -1.96
CA LYS A 68 8.40 -0.40 -0.71
C LYS A 68 7.34 -0.50 0.40
N GLU A 69 6.55 0.54 0.57
CA GLU A 69 5.45 0.61 1.56
C GLU A 69 4.42 -0.50 1.33
N ALA A 70 4.08 -0.81 0.07
CA ALA A 70 3.19 -1.91 -0.26
C ALA A 70 3.75 -3.27 0.13
N ARG A 71 5.08 -3.48 0.00
CA ARG A 71 5.74 -4.71 0.44
C ARG A 71 5.77 -4.83 1.96
N GLU A 72 6.03 -3.72 2.67
CA GLU A 72 5.99 -3.67 4.12
C GLU A 72 4.59 -3.95 4.66
N THR A 73 3.57 -3.28 4.12
CA THR A 73 2.16 -3.51 4.48
C THR A 73 1.79 -4.99 4.30
N ARG A 74 2.15 -5.59 3.15
CA ARG A 74 1.93 -7.02 2.91
C ARG A 74 2.65 -7.92 3.92
N TYR A 75 3.85 -7.55 4.36
CA TYR A 75 4.59 -8.31 5.37
C TYR A 75 3.83 -8.33 6.70
N TRP A 76 3.36 -7.18 7.18
CA TRP A 76 2.57 -7.10 8.41
C TRP A 76 1.23 -7.84 8.32
N LEU A 77 0.54 -7.74 7.18
CA LEU A 77 -0.68 -8.52 6.92
C LEU A 77 -0.41 -10.04 6.96
N ARG A 78 0.72 -10.51 6.41
CA ARG A 78 1.11 -11.93 6.50
C ARG A 78 1.42 -12.37 7.92
N LEU A 79 1.99 -11.49 8.75
CA LEU A 79 2.22 -11.80 10.17
C LEU A 79 0.89 -12.00 10.89
N LEU A 80 -0.09 -11.13 10.69
CA LEU A 80 -1.44 -11.29 11.26
C LEU A 80 -2.11 -12.58 10.78
N ASP A 81 -2.05 -12.85 9.47
CA ASP A 81 -2.61 -14.07 8.88
C ASP A 81 -1.99 -15.35 9.46
N LYS A 82 -0.66 -15.42 9.55
CA LYS A 82 0.03 -16.65 9.99
C LYS A 82 0.06 -16.85 11.50
N SER A 83 0.13 -15.77 12.27
CA SER A 83 0.07 -15.86 13.73
C SER A 83 -1.34 -16.15 14.24
N GLN A 84 -2.38 -15.85 13.44
CA GLN A 84 -3.77 -15.84 13.88
C GLN A 84 -3.95 -15.04 15.18
N TYR A 85 -3.10 -14.03 15.40
CA TYR A 85 -3.09 -13.19 16.59
C TYR A 85 -4.44 -12.53 16.82
N ILE A 86 -5.06 -12.08 15.73
CA ILE A 86 -6.48 -11.76 15.67
C ILE A 86 -7.10 -12.64 14.59
N LYS A 87 -8.03 -13.52 15.00
CA LYS A 87 -8.80 -14.37 14.07
C LYS A 87 -9.64 -13.52 13.14
N ARG A 88 -9.29 -13.56 11.86
CA ARG A 88 -9.92 -12.83 10.76
C ARG A 88 -9.44 -13.42 9.44
N ASP A 89 -10.23 -13.27 8.39
CA ASP A 89 -9.76 -13.53 7.04
C ASP A 89 -8.98 -12.32 6.50
N TYR A 90 -7.69 -12.53 6.21
CA TYR A 90 -6.80 -11.51 5.62
C TYR A 90 -6.58 -11.69 4.11
N THR A 91 -7.22 -12.68 3.49
CA THR A 91 -6.99 -13.06 2.09
C THR A 91 -7.15 -11.86 1.15
N LYS A 92 -8.27 -11.13 1.27
CA LYS A 92 -8.53 -9.97 0.42
C LYS A 92 -7.47 -8.87 0.56
N TYR A 93 -7.04 -8.55 1.78
CA TYR A 93 -5.98 -7.57 2.03
C TYR A 93 -4.64 -7.99 1.40
N LEU A 94 -4.32 -9.28 1.47
CA LEU A 94 -3.10 -9.83 0.88
C LEU A 94 -3.14 -9.80 -0.66
N GLU A 95 -4.29 -10.11 -1.25
CA GLU A 95 -4.52 -10.01 -2.69
C GLU A 95 -4.38 -8.57 -3.18
N ASP A 96 -5.05 -7.63 -2.53
CA ASP A 96 -5.03 -6.21 -2.92
C ASP A 96 -3.63 -5.61 -2.76
N ALA A 97 -2.93 -5.91 -1.65
CA ALA A 97 -1.54 -5.50 -1.48
C ALA A 97 -0.62 -6.11 -2.56
N THR A 98 -0.87 -7.35 -2.96
CA THR A 98 -0.09 -8.02 -4.03
C THR A 98 -0.36 -7.40 -5.40
N GLU A 99 -1.61 -7.06 -5.69
CA GLU A 99 -1.98 -6.35 -6.92
C GLU A 99 -1.27 -5.00 -7.00
N LEU A 100 -1.32 -4.20 -5.94
CA LEU A 100 -0.63 -2.90 -5.86
C LEU A 100 0.88 -3.05 -6.07
N ILE A 101 1.53 -4.03 -5.44
CA ILE A 101 2.97 -4.28 -5.64
C ILE A 101 3.28 -4.56 -7.11
N LYS A 102 2.47 -5.41 -7.78
CA LYS A 102 2.68 -5.76 -9.20
C LYS A 102 2.53 -4.52 -10.08
N MET A 103 1.47 -3.75 -9.88
CA MET A 103 1.22 -2.51 -10.62
C MET A 103 2.35 -1.50 -10.43
N LEU A 104 2.70 -1.17 -9.18
CA LEU A 104 3.76 -0.20 -8.87
C LEU A 104 5.11 -0.65 -9.45
N THR A 105 5.44 -1.94 -9.34
CA THR A 105 6.69 -2.48 -9.90
C THR A 105 6.73 -2.36 -11.41
N ALA A 106 5.62 -2.64 -12.11
CA ALA A 106 5.53 -2.51 -13.56
C ALA A 106 5.66 -1.05 -14.02
N ILE A 107 5.02 -0.12 -13.30
CA ILE A 107 5.08 1.32 -13.60
C ILE A 107 6.52 1.83 -13.39
N VAL A 108 7.15 1.52 -12.25
CA VAL A 108 8.53 1.94 -11.95
C VAL A 108 9.51 1.41 -13.00
N LYS A 109 9.43 0.13 -13.36
CA LYS A 109 10.31 -0.47 -14.39
C LYS A 109 10.14 0.21 -15.76
N THR A 110 8.91 0.46 -16.17
CA THR A 110 8.62 1.12 -17.45
C THR A 110 9.11 2.56 -17.44
N ALA A 111 8.87 3.29 -16.36
CA ALA A 111 9.30 4.68 -16.21
C ALA A 111 10.84 4.79 -16.24
N GLN A 112 11.55 3.91 -15.53
CA GLN A 112 13.03 3.85 -15.53
C GLN A 112 13.62 3.56 -16.91
N LYS A 113 12.98 2.70 -17.71
CA LYS A 113 13.43 2.40 -19.08
C LYS A 113 13.27 3.60 -20.04
N ASN A 114 12.35 4.50 -19.73
CA ASN A 114 12.00 5.68 -20.54
C ASN A 114 12.58 7.00 -19.96
N MET A 115 13.53 6.89 -19.02
CA MET A 115 14.36 8.00 -18.51
C MET A 115 15.56 8.20 -19.43
#